data_AF-A0A2V6ELJ3-F1
#
_entry.id   AF-A0A2V6ELJ3-F1
#
_cell.length_a   1.000
_cell.length_b   1.000
_cell.length_c   1.000
_cell.angle_alpha   90.00
_cell.angle_beta   90.00
_cell.angle_gamma   90.00
#
_symmetry.space_group_name_H-M   'P 1'
#
loop_
_entity.id
_entity.type
_entity.pdbx_description
1 polymer ?
#
loop_
_entity_poly.entity_id
_entity_poly.type
_entity_poly.pdbx_seq_one_letter_code
_entity_poly.pdbx_strand_id
1 'polypeptide(L)'
;NMSRDPDNAFFTDGVQDQVLTALAKVADLKVISRTSVMQYKSGVARNLREIAQQLGVTHVLEGSVQRAGNKVRVNAQLINARTDAHEWADNYDRP
;
A
#
# COMPACT_ATOMS: atom_id res chain seq x y z
N ASN A 1 -9.73 10.68 15.00
CA ASN A 1 -10.86 10.99 14.10
C ASN A 1 -10.61 10.26 12.78
N MET A 2 -11.03 8.99 12.69
CA MET A 2 -10.87 8.16 11.48
C MET A 2 -12.07 8.45 10.59
N SER A 3 -11.95 9.42 9.70
CA SER A 3 -13.06 9.87 8.86
C SER A 3 -13.57 8.69 8.01
N ARG A 4 -14.76 8.20 8.33
CA ARG A 4 -15.59 7.36 7.45
C ARG A 4 -16.22 8.23 6.36
N ASP A 5 -15.39 8.99 5.66
CA ASP A 5 -15.83 9.77 4.52
C ASP A 5 -15.73 8.88 3.27
N PRO A 6 -16.85 8.54 2.59
CA PRO A 6 -16.83 7.78 1.36
C PRO A 6 -15.86 8.36 0.32
N ASP A 7 -15.68 9.68 0.29
CA ASP A 7 -14.79 10.36 -0.65
C ASP A 7 -13.31 10.00 -0.37
N ASN A 8 -12.95 9.71 0.87
CA ASN A 8 -11.62 9.24 1.24
C ASN A 8 -11.38 7.78 0.82
N ALA A 9 -12.42 6.94 0.83
CA ALA A 9 -12.33 5.56 0.33
C ALA A 9 -12.09 5.52 -1.19
N PHE A 10 -12.81 6.34 -1.97
CA PHE A 10 -12.57 6.46 -3.41
C PHE A 10 -11.18 7.02 -3.73
N PHE A 11 -10.74 8.03 -2.97
CA PHE A 11 -9.41 8.62 -3.15
C PHE A 11 -8.29 7.60 -2.87
N THR A 12 -8.36 6.88 -1.76
CA THR A 12 -7.37 5.85 -1.40
C THR A 12 -7.29 4.73 -2.44
N ASP A 13 -8.43 4.29 -2.98
CA ASP A 13 -8.48 3.30 -4.05
C ASP A 13 -7.78 3.79 -5.34
N GLY A 14 -8.04 5.04 -5.74
CA GLY A 14 -7.38 5.63 -6.91
C GLY A 14 -5.86 5.75 -6.75
N VAL A 15 -5.37 6.12 -5.55
CA VAL A 15 -3.93 6.20 -5.30
C VAL A 15 -3.28 4.81 -5.31
N GLN A 16 -3.94 3.79 -4.73
CA GLN A 16 -3.43 2.41 -4.77
C GLN A 16 -3.25 1.92 -6.22
N ASP A 17 -4.22 2.17 -7.10
CA ASP A 17 -4.15 1.75 -8.50
C ASP A 17 -3.03 2.46 -9.26
N GLN A 18 -2.80 3.75 -8.98
CA GLN A 18 -1.69 4.49 -9.56
C GLN A 18 -0.32 3.96 -9.09
N VAL A 19 -0.18 3.62 -7.80
CA VAL A 19 1.05 3.03 -7.27
C VAL A 19 1.34 1.68 -7.92
N LEU A 20 0.34 0.79 -7.98
CA LEU A 20 0.49 -0.51 -8.66
C LEU A 20 0.88 -0.34 -10.12
N THR A 21 0.24 0.59 -10.83
CA THR A 21 0.54 0.90 -12.23
C THR A 21 1.96 1.45 -12.41
N ALA A 22 2.43 2.30 -11.50
CA ALA A 22 3.77 2.85 -11.55
C ALA A 22 4.83 1.77 -11.30
N LEU A 23 4.63 0.93 -10.28
CA LEU A 23 5.54 -0.18 -9.96
C LEU A 23 5.59 -1.21 -11.10
N ALA A 24 4.45 -1.51 -11.73
CA ALA A 24 4.37 -2.48 -12.82
C ALA A 24 5.14 -2.05 -14.09
N LYS A 25 5.55 -0.77 -14.19
CA LYS A 25 6.42 -0.29 -15.28
C LYS A 25 7.88 -0.64 -15.06
N VAL A 26 8.28 -1.01 -13.84
CA VAL A 26 9.65 -1.45 -13.55
C VAL A 26 9.76 -2.92 -13.93
N ALA A 27 10.49 -3.21 -15.01
CA ALA A 27 10.56 -4.56 -15.59
C ALA A 27 11.06 -5.64 -14.60
N ASP A 28 11.90 -5.25 -13.65
CA ASP A 28 12.47 -6.16 -12.64
C ASP A 28 11.53 -6.42 -11.45
N LEU A 29 10.36 -5.78 -11.40
CA LEU A 29 9.39 -5.99 -10.33
C LEU A 29 8.26 -6.92 -10.76
N LYS A 30 8.13 -8.04 -10.03
CA LYS A 30 6.88 -8.80 -10.01
C LYS A 30 5.87 -8.06 -9.13
N VAL A 31 4.88 -7.41 -9.75
CA VAL A 31 3.79 -6.72 -9.05
C VAL A 31 2.54 -7.58 -9.04
N ILE A 32 1.95 -7.79 -7.85
CA ILE A 32 0.72 -8.57 -7.68
C ILE A 32 -0.49 -7.70 -7.99
N SER A 33 -1.48 -8.28 -8.68
CA SER A 33 -2.68 -7.55 -9.10
C SER A 33 -3.49 -7.01 -7.91
N ARG A 34 -4.15 -5.87 -8.13
CA ARG A 34 -5.08 -5.26 -7.16
C ARG A 34 -6.09 -6.28 -6.63
N THR A 35 -6.77 -7.00 -7.52
CA THR A 35 -7.80 -7.98 -7.17
C THR A 35 -7.29 -9.05 -6.21
N SER A 36 -6.05 -9.51 -6.40
CA SER A 36 -5.43 -10.51 -5.53
C SER A 36 -5.08 -9.97 -4.15
N VAL A 37 -4.73 -8.68 -4.02
CA VAL A 37 -4.36 -8.07 -2.74
C VAL A 37 -5.54 -7.49 -1.95
N MET A 38 -6.68 -7.20 -2.60
CA MET A 38 -7.85 -6.58 -1.97
C MET A 38 -8.41 -7.37 -0.79
N GLN A 39 -8.26 -8.69 -0.77
CA GLN A 39 -8.69 -9.54 0.35
C GLN A 39 -7.90 -9.27 1.66
N TYR A 40 -6.70 -8.71 1.55
CA TYR A 40 -5.86 -8.33 2.68
C TYR A 40 -6.08 -6.88 3.11
N LYS A 41 -6.90 -6.11 2.38
CA LYS A 41 -7.34 -4.77 2.75
C LYS A 41 -8.37 -4.87 3.90
N SER A 42 -7.91 -5.17 5.11
CA SER A 42 -8.75 -5.13 6.31
C SER A 42 -7.99 -4.49 7.47
N GLY A 43 -8.72 -3.90 8.43
CA GLY A 43 -8.12 -3.34 9.65
C GLY A 43 -7.67 -4.40 10.67
N VAL A 44 -7.60 -5.67 10.26
CA VAL A 44 -7.18 -6.77 11.12
C VAL A 44 -5.69 -6.98 10.89
N ALA A 45 -4.89 -6.97 11.96
CA ALA A 45 -3.48 -7.32 11.89
C ALA A 45 -3.33 -8.74 11.31
N ARG A 46 -2.47 -8.88 10.30
CA ARG A 46 -2.19 -10.16 9.64
C ARG A 46 -0.68 -10.41 9.67
N ASN A 47 -0.30 -11.69 9.58
CA ASN A 47 1.09 -12.05 9.46
C ASN A 47 1.59 -11.76 8.04
N LEU A 48 2.48 -10.77 7.90
CA LEU A 48 3.01 -10.33 6.61
C LEU A 48 3.73 -11.46 5.87
N ARG A 49 4.41 -12.34 6.60
CA ARG A 49 5.11 -13.50 6.03
C ARG A 49 4.15 -14.47 5.37
N GLU A 50 3.01 -14.75 6.00
CA GLU A 50 1.98 -15.64 5.45
C GLU A 50 1.37 -15.04 4.17
N ILE A 51 1.06 -13.74 4.18
CA ILE A 51 0.56 -13.03 2.98
C ILE A 51 1.57 -13.14 1.85
N ALA A 52 2.84 -12.86 2.15
CA ALA A 52 3.92 -12.89 1.16
C ALA A 52 4.14 -14.30 0.59
N GLN A 53 4.00 -15.35 1.42
CA GLN A 53 4.03 -16.74 0.96
C GLN A 53 2.87 -17.05 0.03
N GLN A 54 1.64 -16.67 0.39
CA GLN A 54 0.44 -16.90 -0.44
C GLN A 54 0.53 -16.20 -1.79
N LEU A 55 1.10 -15.00 -1.83
CA LEU A 55 1.24 -14.20 -3.06
C LEU A 55 2.55 -14.49 -3.82
N GLY A 56 3.47 -15.23 -3.21
CA GLY A 56 4.79 -15.53 -3.76
C GLY A 56 5.61 -14.26 -4.02
N VAL A 57 5.70 -13.39 -3.01
CA VAL A 57 6.51 -12.16 -3.02
C VAL A 57 7.53 -12.15 -1.88
N THR A 58 8.61 -11.39 -2.03
CA THR A 58 9.64 -11.23 -1.01
C THR A 58 9.48 -9.93 -0.21
N HIS A 59 8.82 -8.94 -0.79
CA HIS A 59 8.60 -7.63 -0.19
C HIS A 59 7.13 -7.24 -0.30
N VAL A 60 6.69 -6.44 0.66
CA VAL A 60 5.36 -5.82 0.67
C VAL A 60 5.56 -4.31 0.76
N LEU A 61 4.89 -3.58 -0.12
CA LEU A 61 4.75 -2.14 0.00
C LEU A 61 3.43 -1.85 0.70
N GLU A 62 3.52 -1.29 1.90
CA GLU A 62 2.36 -0.80 2.64
C GLU A 62 2.34 0.73 2.63
N GLY A 63 1.16 1.30 2.83
CA GLY A 63 1.04 2.73 2.89
C GLY A 63 -0.34 3.20 3.33
N SER A 64 -0.40 4.48 3.64
CA SER A 64 -1.66 5.16 3.93
C SER A 64 -1.72 6.47 3.17
N VAL A 65 -2.93 6.84 2.79
CA VAL A 65 -3.20 8.11 2.14
C VAL A 65 -4.24 8.83 2.98
N GLN A 66 -3.95 10.09 3.30
CA GLN A 66 -4.83 10.96 4.06
C GLN A 66 -5.05 12.24 3.27
N ARG A 67 -6.30 12.69 3.21
CA ARG A 67 -6.67 13.96 2.61
C ARG A 67 -7.33 14.86 3.66
N ALA A 68 -6.87 16.10 3.75
CA ALA A 68 -7.45 17.11 4.63
C ALA A 68 -7.52 18.45 3.88
N GLY A 69 -8.74 18.80 3.46
CA GLY A 69 -8.95 19.92 2.53
C GLY A 69 -8.23 19.68 1.22
N ASN A 70 -7.30 20.57 0.87
CA ASN A 70 -6.49 20.44 -0.35
C ASN A 70 -5.21 19.62 -0.13
N LYS A 71 -4.80 19.39 1.12
CA LYS A 71 -3.56 18.69 1.42
C LYS A 71 -3.72 17.18 1.32
N VAL A 72 -2.77 16.54 0.66
CA VAL A 72 -2.63 15.08 0.60
C VAL A 72 -1.35 14.68 1.29
N ARG A 73 -1.45 13.72 2.22
CA ARG A 73 -0.32 13.05 2.84
C ARG A 73 -0.31 11.59 2.44
N VAL A 74 0.81 11.13 1.93
CA VAL A 74 1.06 9.73 1.61
C VAL A 74 2.20 9.24 2.49
N ASN A 75 2.01 8.13 3.18
CA ASN A 75 3.10 7.40 3.82
C ASN A 75 3.28 6.09 3.07
N ALA A 76 4.52 5.69 2.78
CA ALA A 76 4.84 4.45 2.10
C ALA A 76 6.01 3.76 2.80
N GLN A 77 5.95 2.43 2.89
CA GLN A 77 6.94 1.61 3.59
C GLN A 77 7.19 0.31 2.82
N LEU A 78 8.45 0.03 2.50
CA LEU A 78 8.88 -1.23 1.92
C LEU A 78 9.34 -2.16 3.04
N ILE A 79 8.69 -3.32 3.14
CA ILE A 79 8.95 -4.29 4.18
C ILE A 79 9.45 -5.59 3.56
N ASN A 80 10.56 -6.10 4.09
CA ASN A 80 11.03 -7.44 3.80
C ASN A 80 10.18 -8.46 4.53
N ALA A 81 9.33 -9.19 3.82
CA ALA A 81 8.35 -10.08 4.45
C ALA A 81 8.96 -11.32 5.11
N ARG A 82 10.24 -11.61 4.83
CA ARG A 82 10.96 -12.70 5.51
C ARG A 82 11.39 -12.26 6.90
N THR A 83 11.91 -11.05 7.06
CA THR A 83 12.49 -10.59 8.32
C THR A 83 11.59 -9.62 9.09
N ASP A 84 10.48 -9.20 8.48
CA ASP A 84 9.60 -8.14 8.97
C ASP A 84 10.33 -6.79 9.15
N ALA A 85 11.42 -6.61 8.41
CA ALA A 85 12.25 -5.41 8.50
C ALA A 85 11.75 -4.34 7.53
N HIS A 86 11.59 -3.11 8.03
CA HIS A 86 11.42 -1.94 7.17
C HIS A 86 12.76 -1.63 6.49
N GLU A 87 12.83 -1.84 5.17
CA GLU A 87 14.03 -1.53 4.39
C GLU A 87 14.01 -0.08 3.90
N TRP A 88 12.82 0.49 3.73
CA TRP A 88 12.63 1.89 3.36
C TRP A 88 11.28 2.42 3.85
N ALA A 89 11.23 3.71 4.17
CA ALA A 89 10.01 4.42 4.48
C ALA A 89 10.15 5.89 4.06
N ASP A 90 9.10 6.47 3.51
CA ASP A 90 9.07 7.88 3.15
C ASP A 90 7.66 8.45 3.23
N ASN A 91 7.59 9.77 3.41
CA ASN A 91 6.35 10.52 3.55
C ASN A 91 6.31 11.64 2.52
N TYR A 92 5.24 11.69 1.74
CA TYR A 92 5.01 12.70 0.71
C TYR A 92 3.81 13.56 1.08
N ASP A 93 4.08 14.85 1.30
CA ASP A 93 3.05 15.87 1.47
C ASP A 93 2.91 16.67 0.17
N ARG A 94 1.67 16.83 -0.30
CA ARG A 94 1.30 17.67 -1.46
C ARG A 94 0.21 18.67 -1.04
N PRO A 95 0.33 19.96 -1.44
CA PRO A 95 -0.66 21.00 -1.12
C PRO A 95 -1.96 20.87 -1.91
#